data_AF-A0A8T4J2Z2-F1
#
_entry.id   AF-A0A8T4J2Z2-F1
#
_cell.length_a   1.000
_cell.length_b   1.000
_cell.length_c   1.000
_cell.angle_alpha   90.00
_cell.angle_beta   90.00
_cell.angle_gamma   90.00
#
_symmetry.space_group_name_H-M   'P 1'
#
loop_
_entity.id
_entity.type
_entity.pdbx_description
1 polymer ?
#
loop_
_entity_poly.entity_id
_entity_poly.type
_entity_poly.pdbx_seq_one_letter_code
_entity_poly.pdbx_strand_id
1 'polypeptide(L)'
;RPAHIHFSLFGTAFTQRLVTQMYFPNDPLFAYDPILQSVTDESARQRLVAAYDHGLSRPEWSLGYRWDIVLDGPSATWIEEGR
;
A
#
# COMPACT_ATOMS: atom_id res chain seq x y z
N ARG A 1 -5.93 9.50 -10.35
CA ARG A 1 -5.27 8.51 -9.46
C ARG A 1 -5.69 8.90 -8.04
N PRO A 2 -6.15 7.96 -7.20
CA PRO A 2 -6.39 8.17 -5.78
C PRO A 2 -5.15 8.76 -5.10
N ALA A 3 -5.28 9.37 -3.93
CA ALA A 3 -4.12 9.78 -3.15
C ALA A 3 -3.25 8.56 -2.82
N HIS A 4 -1.96 8.62 -3.19
CA HIS A 4 -1.02 7.52 -3.02
C HIS A 4 0.40 8.02 -2.78
N ILE A 5 1.22 7.14 -2.18
CA ILE A 5 2.66 7.33 -1.99
C ILE A 5 3.39 6.15 -2.62
N HIS A 6 4.38 6.43 -3.47
CA HIS A 6 5.24 5.41 -4.06
C HIS A 6 6.31 4.96 -3.07
N PHE A 7 6.54 3.64 -3.01
CA PHE A 7 7.57 3.01 -2.21
C PHE A 7 8.51 2.19 -3.07
N SER A 8 9.79 2.27 -2.72
CA SER A 8 10.86 1.54 -3.36
C SER A 8 11.79 1.00 -2.28
N LEU A 9 11.75 -0.31 -2.06
CA LEU A 9 12.44 -0.98 -0.96
C LEU A 9 13.33 -2.11 -1.47
N PHE A 10 14.39 -2.38 -0.71
CA PHE A 10 15.23 -3.57 -0.84
C PHE A 10 15.11 -4.37 0.45
N GLY A 11 14.75 -5.65 0.34
CA GLY A 11 14.86 -6.60 1.44
C GLY A 11 16.30 -7.04 1.71
N THR A 12 16.44 -8.15 2.43
CA THR A 12 17.74 -8.75 2.75
C THR A 12 18.32 -9.59 1.62
N ALA A 13 17.51 -10.00 0.65
CA ALA A 13 17.91 -10.75 -0.54
C ALA A 13 17.60 -9.98 -1.82
N PHE A 14 18.38 -10.23 -2.88
CA PHE A 14 18.20 -9.55 -4.18
C PHE A 14 16.80 -9.74 -4.77
N THR A 15 16.20 -10.92 -4.55
CA THR A 15 14.84 -11.24 -4.99
C THR A 15 13.74 -10.47 -4.24
N GLN A 16 14.08 -9.72 -3.19
CA GLN A 16 13.13 -8.96 -2.35
C GLN A 16 13.11 -7.46 -2.70
N ARG A 17 13.36 -7.11 -3.96
CA ARG A 17 13.15 -5.75 -4.46
C ARG A 17 11.65 -5.51 -4.62
N LEU A 18 11.12 -4.47 -3.98
CA LEU A 18 9.70 -4.11 -4.08
C LEU A 18 9.51 -2.67 -4.56
N VAL A 19 8.85 -2.50 -5.70
CA VAL A 19 8.27 -1.22 -6.16
C VAL A 19 6.76 -1.32 -6.05
N THR A 20 6.16 -0.44 -5.27
CA THR A 20 4.72 -0.48 -5.03
C THR A 20 4.21 0.91 -4.65
N GLN A 21 2.92 0.99 -4.38
CA GLN A 21 2.23 2.22 -3.98
C GLN A 21 1.27 1.91 -2.85
N MET A 22 1.26 2.80 -1.85
CA MET A 22 0.29 2.80 -0.76
C MET A 22 -0.80 3.82 -1.05
N TYR A 23 -2.03 3.49 -0.68
CA TYR A 23 -3.22 4.33 -0.85
C TYR A 23 -3.82 4.75 0.51
N PHE A 24 -4.48 5.89 0.54
CA PHE A 24 -5.25 6.34 1.72
C PHE A 24 -6.66 5.73 1.73
N PRO A 25 -7.23 5.45 2.91
CA PRO A 25 -8.53 4.80 3.01
C PRO A 25 -9.67 5.71 2.54
N ASN A 26 -10.73 5.09 2.03
CA ASN A 26 -11.99 5.75 1.61
C ASN A 26 -11.83 6.79 0.49
N ASP A 27 -10.81 6.66 -0.36
CA ASP A 27 -10.68 7.52 -1.53
C ASP A 27 -11.75 7.16 -2.59
N PRO A 28 -12.61 8.11 -3.01
CA PRO A 28 -13.69 7.84 -3.94
C PRO A 28 -13.20 7.45 -5.34
N LEU A 29 -11.92 7.66 -5.66
CA LEU A 29 -11.34 7.33 -6.96
C LEU A 29 -10.94 5.85 -7.10
N PHE A 30 -11.03 5.03 -6.04
CA PHE A 30 -10.63 3.61 -6.07
C PHE A 30 -11.33 2.81 -7.18
N ALA A 31 -12.61 3.06 -7.42
CA ALA A 31 -13.38 2.35 -8.45
C ALA A 31 -12.92 2.66 -9.89
N TYR A 32 -12.17 3.75 -10.08
CA TYR A 32 -11.78 4.24 -11.40
C TYR A 32 -10.27 4.14 -11.65
N ASP A 33 -9.47 3.71 -10.67
CA ASP A 33 -8.01 3.64 -10.80
C ASP A 33 -7.59 2.34 -11.49
N PRO A 34 -7.11 2.37 -12.74
CA PRO A 34 -6.81 1.15 -13.49
C PRO A 34 -5.66 0.33 -12.88
N ILE A 35 -4.76 0.95 -12.10
CA ILE A 35 -3.66 0.24 -11.45
C ILE A 35 -4.15 -0.47 -10.19
N LEU A 36 -4.95 0.19 -9.36
CA LEU A 36 -5.57 -0.48 -8.22
C LEU A 36 -6.52 -1.61 -8.67
N GLN A 37 -7.21 -1.42 -9.81
CA GLN A 37 -8.08 -2.44 -10.41
C GLN A 37 -7.31 -3.58 -11.08
N SER A 38 -6.01 -3.43 -11.40
CA SER A 38 -5.21 -4.53 -11.94
C SER A 38 -4.84 -5.56 -10.86
N VAL A 39 -4.95 -5.19 -9.59
CA VAL A 39 -4.83 -6.11 -8.44
C VAL A 39 -6.15 -6.86 -8.29
N THR A 40 -6.23 -8.05 -8.89
CA THR A 40 -7.47 -8.85 -8.96
C THR A 40 -7.81 -9.57 -7.66
N ASP A 41 -6.82 -9.86 -6.81
CA ASP A 41 -7.05 -10.38 -5.46
C ASP A 41 -7.47 -9.24 -4.52
N GLU A 42 -8.71 -9.30 -4.05
CA GLU A 42 -9.28 -8.35 -3.09
C GLU A 42 -8.41 -8.22 -1.83
N SER A 43 -7.87 -9.33 -1.31
CA SER A 43 -7.06 -9.30 -0.10
C SER A 43 -5.73 -8.58 -0.33
N ALA A 44 -5.12 -8.78 -1.50
CA ALA A 44 -3.89 -8.09 -1.90
C ALA A 44 -4.15 -6.59 -2.12
N ARG A 45 -5.29 -6.24 -2.74
CA ARG A 45 -5.71 -4.86 -2.93
C ARG A 45 -5.92 -4.13 -1.60
N GLN A 46 -6.57 -4.77 -0.63
CA GLN A 46 -6.76 -4.22 0.71
C GLN A 46 -5.41 -3.99 1.44
N ARG A 47 -4.41 -4.86 1.23
CA ARG A 47 -3.06 -4.66 1.77
C ARG A 47 -2.33 -3.44 1.20
N LEU A 48 -2.79 -2.82 0.12
CA LEU A 48 -2.21 -1.57 -0.40
C LEU A 48 -2.81 -0.31 0.25
N VAL A 49 -3.86 -0.44 1.06
CA VAL A 49 -4.54 0.69 1.70
C VAL A 49 -4.05 0.84 3.15
N ALA A 50 -3.55 2.02 3.49
CA ALA A 50 -3.16 2.34 4.86
C ALA A 50 -4.38 2.45 5.79
N ALA A 51 -4.19 2.16 7.06
CA ALA A 51 -5.19 2.37 8.10
C ALA A 51 -4.90 3.67 8.85
N TYR A 52 -5.93 4.50 9.06
CA TYR A 52 -5.81 5.63 9.98
C TYR A 52 -5.60 5.11 11.41
N ASP A 53 -4.61 5.65 12.10
CA ASP A 53 -4.29 5.33 13.49
C ASP A 53 -4.25 6.63 14.29
N HIS A 54 -5.31 6.87 15.07
CA HIS A 54 -5.40 8.09 15.87
C HIS A 54 -4.28 8.18 16.92
N GLY A 55 -3.78 7.04 17.42
CA GLY A 55 -2.68 7.02 18.39
C GLY A 55 -1.35 7.51 17.82
N LEU A 56 -1.17 7.48 16.50
CA LEU A 56 -0.01 8.04 15.80
C LEU A 56 -0.19 9.54 15.45
N SER A 57 -1.39 10.09 15.64
CA SER A 57 -1.69 11.48 15.32
C SER A 57 -1.14 12.44 16.38
N ARG A 58 -0.80 13.66 15.96
CA ARG A 58 -0.39 14.76 16.84
C ARG A 58 -1.42 15.89 16.73
N PRO A 59 -2.12 16.25 17.83
CA PRO A 59 -3.10 17.33 17.82
C PRO A 59 -2.53 18.60 17.18
N GLU A 60 -3.33 19.22 16.31
CA GLU A 60 -3.00 20.48 15.61
C GLU A 60 -1.76 20.44 14.69
N TRP A 61 -1.17 19.25 14.48
CA TRP A 61 0.05 19.10 13.68
C TRP A 61 -0.09 18.10 12.54
N SER A 62 -0.51 16.86 12.84
CA SER A 62 -0.54 15.79 11.83
C SER A 62 -1.49 14.65 12.17
N LEU A 63 -2.08 14.06 11.14
CA LEU A 63 -2.75 12.75 11.24
C LEU A 63 -1.73 11.62 11.08
N GLY A 64 -2.01 10.48 11.73
CA GLY A 64 -1.19 9.28 11.68
C GLY A 64 -1.84 8.15 10.89
N TYR A 65 -1.03 7.47 10.07
CA TYR A 65 -1.46 6.29 9.31
C TYR A 65 -0.46 5.15 9.54
N ARG A 66 -0.96 3.93 9.61
CA ARG A 66 -0.16 2.70 9.65
C ARG A 66 -0.35 1.92 8.37
N TRP A 67 0.75 1.45 7.81
CA TRP A 67 0.76 0.58 6.66
C TRP A 67 1.95 -0.37 6.75
N ASP A 68 1.66 -1.67 6.69
CA ASP A 68 2.66 -2.72 6.87
C ASP A 68 3.06 -3.30 5.51
N ILE A 69 4.36 -3.55 5.33
CA ILE A 69 4.93 -4.06 4.08
C ILE A 69 5.51 -5.44 4.34
N VAL A 70 5.08 -6.42 3.55
CA VAL A 70 5.52 -7.81 3.63
C VAL A 70 6.24 -8.16 2.34
N LEU A 71 7.54 -8.51 2.42
CA LEU A 71 8.38 -8.69 1.23
C LEU A 71 8.31 -10.10 0.62
N ASP A 72 7.84 -11.10 1.35
CA ASP A 72 7.74 -12.48 0.86
C ASP A 72 6.70 -13.30 1.64
N GLY A 73 6.41 -14.51 1.15
CA GLY A 73 5.41 -15.42 1.70
C GLY A 73 3.99 -15.17 1.17
N PRO A 74 2.99 -15.92 1.67
CA PRO A 74 1.62 -15.88 1.16
C PRO A 74 0.91 -14.53 1.30
N SER A 75 1.40 -13.68 2.21
CA SER A 75 0.83 -12.36 2.50
C SER A 75 1.67 -11.21 1.94
N ALA A 76 2.58 -11.50 1.00
CA ALA A 76 3.43 -10.49 0.39
C ALA A 76 2.60 -9.31 -0.17
N THR A 77 3.15 -8.10 -0.02
CA THR A 77 2.62 -6.87 -0.59
C THR A 77 2.76 -6.93 -2.12
N TRP A 78 1.71 -6.52 -2.82
CA TRP A 78 1.68 -6.57 -4.28
C TRP A 78 2.75 -5.65 -4.90
N ILE A 79 3.37 -6.13 -5.99
CA ILE A 79 4.41 -5.44 -6.77
C ILE A 79 3.92 -5.14 -8.18
N GLU A 80 4.32 -3.99 -8.73
CA GLU A 80 3.88 -3.54 -10.06
C GLU A 80 4.24 -4.48 -11.22
N GLU A 81 5.36 -5.21 -11.11
CA GLU A 81 5.85 -6.09 -12.19
C GLU A 81 5.12 -7.44 -12.28
N GLY A 82 4.11 -7.68 -11.44
CA GLY A 82 3.54 -9.02 -11.30
C GLY A 82 4.54 -9.99 -10.68
N ARG A 83 4.09 -11.17 -10.28
CA ARG A 83 4.96 -12.28 -9.91
C ARG A 83 4.81 -13.38 -10.94
#